data_AF-A0A1G1K925-F1
#
_entry.id   AF-A0A1G1K925-F1
#
_cell.length_a   1.000
_cell.length_b   1.000
_cell.length_c   1.000
_cell.angle_alpha   90.00
_cell.angle_beta   90.00
_cell.angle_gamma   90.00
#
_symmetry.space_group_name_H-M   'P 1'
#
loop_
_entity.id
_entity.type
_entity.pdbx_description
1 polymer ?
#
loop_
_entity_poly.entity_id
_entity_poly.type
_entity_poly.pdbx_seq_one_letter_code
_entity_poly.pdbx_strand_id
1 'polypeptide(L)'
;MLLGKKSKPERQLDWAVILDRAADDFAKKRVSQKLAQVFHLSLQEAGDLTENTPLILFDQLSEDVASKIKSYFSQSRINCFLTSDTFTKRKCFRAVWPEGPNLAPFLAKTNGFGSTGFGSGDGTELQDSEKPGSVGGSFSNLSAEQQPNTSLAGTAQTQRLPSSRDNTLETQAAELMREVENVRAEKAGLLEQLARAEGENARLNQLKTEWEQQSYERKEHFEDNTLQETRAKMEEMKSQLEQFRSEHVRLQHLLRKAGEDTQRTQDECREIQESLHSAQIEARQYQSEWSKTQKELSEARLECEELKRMLSQTETNSVQLKEDLEQVRAELTGRFESQMSELEEWKRKAADWSSNYSKVIQENEFLRAQQSEELDSLRVRNRELANQLEQAQKQIRGFSSQVEQQELIQKRMKVAGELTEHEAKLKTLVQNQRALEKELSRTEEELKNALAEQDIIEREVVKAKQVQKYLMEQSKLRTKSRFGRSGTEEPLSSSFDEPGTDFSTSGS
;
A
#
# COMPACT_ATOMS: atom_id res chain seq x y z
N MET A 1 -14.24 -42.78 -28.10
CA MET A 1 -14.74 -41.94 -26.99
C MET A 1 -15.42 -40.70 -27.57
N LEU A 2 -16.19 -39.96 -26.78
CA LEU A 2 -17.18 -38.98 -27.25
C LEU A 2 -16.54 -37.69 -27.81
N LEU A 3 -16.78 -37.39 -29.09
CA LEU A 3 -16.55 -36.08 -29.68
C LEU A 3 -17.67 -35.12 -29.27
N GLY A 4 -17.53 -34.52 -28.08
CA GLY A 4 -18.47 -33.52 -27.57
C GLY A 4 -18.46 -32.25 -28.43
N LYS A 5 -19.57 -31.98 -29.13
CA LYS A 5 -19.79 -30.71 -29.84
C LYS A 5 -19.81 -29.57 -28.82
N LYS A 6 -18.70 -28.82 -28.70
CA LYS A 6 -18.70 -27.58 -27.91
C LYS A 6 -19.67 -26.58 -28.54
N SER A 7 -20.40 -25.85 -27.69
CA SER A 7 -21.33 -24.80 -28.08
C SER A 7 -20.65 -23.68 -28.85
N LYS A 8 -21.44 -22.84 -29.54
CA LYS A 8 -20.97 -21.57 -30.10
C LYS A 8 -20.21 -20.79 -29.01
N PRO A 9 -19.09 -20.11 -29.33
CA PRO A 9 -18.44 -19.24 -28.35
C PRO A 9 -19.41 -18.14 -27.94
N GLU A 10 -19.85 -18.22 -26.70
CA GLU A 10 -20.41 -17.10 -25.96
C GLU A 10 -19.42 -15.92 -26.03
N ARG A 11 -19.92 -14.70 -26.25
CA ARG A 11 -19.07 -13.54 -26.59
C ARG A 11 -17.95 -13.40 -25.56
N GLN A 12 -16.71 -13.68 -25.97
CA GLN A 12 -15.59 -13.79 -25.03
C GLN A 12 -15.26 -12.41 -24.43
N LEU A 13 -15.75 -12.23 -23.21
CA LEU A 13 -15.40 -11.13 -22.31
C LEU A 13 -13.97 -11.39 -21.78
N ASP A 14 -12.98 -11.20 -22.64
CA ASP A 14 -11.56 -11.45 -22.34
C ASP A 14 -10.65 -10.31 -22.81
N TRP A 15 -11.21 -9.16 -23.23
CA TRP A 15 -10.39 -7.96 -23.47
C TRP A 15 -10.14 -7.20 -22.16
N ALA A 16 -8.89 -6.83 -21.93
CA ALA A 16 -8.47 -5.94 -20.84
C ALA A 16 -7.99 -4.59 -21.40
N VAL A 17 -8.23 -3.53 -20.63
CA VAL A 17 -7.69 -2.18 -20.87
C VAL A 17 -6.53 -1.96 -19.90
N ILE A 18 -5.32 -1.85 -20.46
CA ILE A 18 -4.10 -1.59 -19.69
C ILE A 18 -3.68 -0.14 -19.88
N LEU A 19 -3.48 0.55 -18.77
CA LEU A 19 -2.82 1.84 -18.68
C LEU A 19 -1.31 1.63 -18.81
N ASP A 20 -0.72 2.26 -19.82
CA ASP A 20 0.71 2.18 -20.09
C ASP A 20 1.51 3.16 -19.19
N ARG A 21 2.82 2.96 -19.08
CA ARG A 21 3.68 3.80 -18.23
C ARG A 21 3.79 5.21 -18.81
N ALA A 22 3.43 6.20 -18.01
CA ALA A 22 3.56 7.61 -18.39
C ALA A 22 5.02 8.00 -18.61
N ALA A 23 5.31 8.63 -19.76
CA ALA A 23 6.68 8.93 -20.20
C ALA A 23 7.35 10.09 -19.42
N ASP A 24 6.57 11.03 -18.89
CA ASP A 24 7.04 12.19 -18.14
C ASP A 24 6.11 12.50 -16.95
N ASP A 25 6.60 13.31 -16.00
CA ASP A 25 5.84 13.63 -14.78
C ASP A 25 4.62 14.53 -15.05
N PHE A 26 4.56 15.24 -16.18
CA PHE A 26 3.35 15.95 -16.61
C PHE A 26 2.29 14.98 -17.15
N ALA A 27 2.66 13.92 -17.88
CA ALA A 27 1.74 12.83 -18.19
C ALA A 27 1.29 12.10 -16.92
N LYS A 28 2.19 11.78 -15.97
CA LYS A 28 1.79 11.18 -14.68
C LYS A 28 0.71 12.02 -13.98
N LYS A 29 0.98 13.31 -13.73
CA LYS A 29 0.00 14.20 -13.08
C LYS A 29 -1.33 14.29 -13.83
N ARG A 30 -1.31 14.30 -15.17
CA ARG A 30 -2.53 14.28 -16.00
C ARG A 30 -3.30 12.94 -15.87
N VAL A 31 -2.58 11.82 -15.82
CA VAL A 31 -3.15 10.49 -15.58
C VAL A 31 -3.79 10.43 -14.21
N SER A 32 -3.07 10.78 -13.14
CA SER A 32 -3.59 10.76 -11.76
C SER A 32 -4.81 11.67 -11.59
N GLN A 33 -4.78 12.90 -12.12
CA GLN A 33 -5.95 13.79 -12.13
C GLN A 33 -7.15 13.19 -12.87
N LYS A 34 -6.91 12.52 -14.01
CA LYS A 34 -7.99 11.91 -14.79
C LYS A 34 -8.53 10.63 -14.15
N LEU A 35 -7.69 9.83 -13.49
CA LEU A 35 -8.12 8.68 -12.70
C LEU A 35 -8.95 9.12 -11.49
N ALA A 36 -8.49 10.12 -10.72
CA ALA A 36 -9.25 10.68 -9.60
C ALA A 36 -10.64 11.19 -10.03
N GLN A 37 -10.72 11.92 -11.16
CA GLN A 37 -12.00 12.38 -11.71
C GLN A 37 -12.95 11.23 -12.11
N VAL A 38 -12.42 10.15 -12.68
CA VAL A 38 -13.21 9.09 -13.33
C VAL A 38 -13.61 7.96 -12.37
N PHE A 39 -12.78 7.69 -11.36
CA PHE A 39 -12.98 6.63 -10.37
C PHE A 39 -13.33 7.17 -8.97
N HIS A 40 -13.52 8.50 -8.84
CA HIS A 40 -13.84 9.20 -7.59
C HIS A 40 -12.84 9.00 -6.43
N LEU A 41 -11.57 8.71 -6.77
CA LEU A 41 -10.47 8.53 -5.83
C LEU A 41 -9.93 9.87 -5.33
N SER A 42 -9.20 9.86 -4.22
CA SER A 42 -8.30 10.98 -3.90
C SER A 42 -7.19 11.11 -4.94
N LEU A 43 -6.62 12.32 -5.04
CA LEU A 43 -5.49 12.57 -5.95
C LEU A 43 -4.22 11.79 -5.55
N GLN A 44 -4.11 11.38 -4.28
CA GLN A 44 -3.00 10.57 -3.77
C GLN A 44 -3.12 9.12 -4.23
N GLU A 45 -4.24 8.45 -3.98
CA GLU A 45 -4.47 7.06 -4.43
C GLU A 45 -4.36 6.93 -5.95
N ALA A 46 -4.87 7.93 -6.69
CA ALA A 46 -4.73 8.00 -8.13
C ALA A 46 -3.26 8.24 -8.58
N GLY A 47 -2.44 8.86 -7.74
CA GLY A 47 -0.99 8.96 -7.89
C GLY A 47 -0.32 7.60 -7.73
N ASP A 48 -0.57 6.91 -6.61
CA ASP A 48 -0.01 5.61 -6.27
C ASP A 48 -0.33 4.55 -7.35
N LEU A 49 -1.57 4.56 -7.88
CA LEU A 49 -1.97 3.72 -9.03
C LEU A 49 -1.23 4.09 -10.33
N THR A 50 -0.85 5.35 -10.52
CA THR A 50 -0.08 5.81 -11.70
C THR A 50 1.38 5.35 -11.62
N GLU A 51 1.97 5.28 -10.43
CA GLU A 51 3.34 4.79 -10.24
C GLU A 51 3.45 3.27 -10.51
N ASN A 52 2.42 2.51 -10.15
CA ASN A 52 2.32 1.06 -10.40
C ASN A 52 1.90 0.70 -11.85
N THR A 53 2.33 1.48 -12.84
CA THR A 53 2.08 1.19 -14.27
C THR A 53 3.19 0.31 -14.88
N PRO A 54 2.85 -0.68 -15.73
CA PRO A 54 1.57 -0.90 -16.40
C PRO A 54 0.50 -1.56 -15.51
N LEU A 55 -0.72 -1.03 -15.61
CA LEU A 55 -1.86 -1.34 -14.72
C LEU A 55 -3.11 -1.72 -15.52
N ILE A 56 -3.71 -2.87 -15.23
CA ILE A 56 -5.05 -3.24 -15.72
C ILE A 56 -6.08 -2.39 -14.97
N LEU A 57 -6.75 -1.48 -15.69
CA LEU A 57 -7.85 -0.67 -15.16
C LEU A 57 -9.18 -1.45 -15.21
N PHE A 58 -9.39 -2.19 -16.29
CA PHE A 58 -10.56 -3.03 -16.54
C PHE A 58 -10.13 -4.34 -17.19
N ASP A 59 -10.77 -5.44 -16.79
CA ASP A 59 -10.60 -6.78 -17.38
C ASP A 59 -11.99 -7.36 -17.69
N GLN A 60 -12.03 -8.47 -18.43
CA GLN A 60 -13.26 -9.16 -18.83
C GLN A 60 -14.29 -8.26 -19.55
N LEU A 61 -13.80 -7.42 -20.46
CA LEU A 61 -14.64 -6.59 -21.33
C LEU A 61 -14.84 -7.22 -22.71
N SER A 62 -15.88 -6.76 -23.41
CA SER A 62 -15.99 -6.94 -24.86
C SER A 62 -15.11 -5.93 -25.60
N GLU A 63 -14.70 -6.28 -26.82
CA GLU A 63 -13.81 -5.47 -27.66
C GLU A 63 -14.39 -4.07 -27.94
N ASP A 64 -15.70 -3.97 -28.17
CA ASP A 64 -16.42 -2.71 -28.37
C ASP A 64 -16.32 -1.75 -27.17
N VAL A 65 -16.40 -2.31 -25.95
CA VAL A 65 -16.37 -1.54 -24.69
C VAL A 65 -14.94 -1.15 -24.35
N ALA A 66 -14.00 -2.09 -24.46
CA ALA A 66 -12.57 -1.84 -24.27
C ALA A 66 -12.07 -0.76 -25.24
N SER A 67 -12.49 -0.80 -26.51
CA SER A 67 -12.14 0.20 -27.53
C SER A 67 -12.69 1.60 -27.23
N LYS A 68 -13.92 1.70 -26.68
CA LYS A 68 -14.49 2.98 -26.23
C LYS A 68 -13.74 3.56 -25.04
N ILE A 69 -13.42 2.73 -24.04
CA ILE A 69 -12.63 3.16 -22.86
C ILE A 69 -11.22 3.62 -23.29
N LYS A 70 -10.53 2.85 -24.15
CA LYS A 70 -9.25 3.28 -24.72
C LYS A 70 -9.38 4.61 -25.47
N SER A 71 -10.44 4.81 -26.24
CA SER A 71 -10.68 6.07 -26.98
C SER A 71 -10.88 7.25 -26.03
N TYR A 72 -11.63 7.08 -24.94
CA TYR A 72 -11.85 8.10 -23.91
C TYR A 72 -10.53 8.54 -23.23
N PHE A 73 -9.67 7.60 -22.84
CA PHE A 73 -8.35 7.93 -22.30
C PHE A 73 -7.42 8.55 -23.36
N SER A 74 -7.49 8.07 -24.62
CA SER A 74 -6.71 8.62 -25.73
C SER A 74 -7.05 10.10 -26.01
N GLN A 75 -8.32 10.51 -25.91
CA GLN A 75 -8.75 11.92 -26.00
C GLN A 75 -8.08 12.80 -24.92
N SER A 76 -7.82 12.23 -23.73
CA SER A 76 -7.12 12.91 -22.64
C SER A 76 -5.58 12.89 -22.80
N ARG A 77 -5.06 12.41 -23.94
CA ARG A 77 -3.63 12.11 -24.18
C ARG A 77 -3.04 11.17 -23.13
N ILE A 78 -3.78 10.11 -22.80
CA ILE A 78 -3.35 9.03 -21.90
C ILE A 78 -3.18 7.76 -22.73
N ASN A 79 -2.01 7.14 -22.62
CA ASN A 79 -1.67 5.93 -23.38
C ASN A 79 -2.30 4.70 -22.71
N CYS A 80 -3.29 4.11 -23.37
CA CYS A 80 -3.85 2.82 -23.00
C CYS A 80 -3.78 1.86 -24.19
N PHE A 81 -3.44 0.59 -23.93
CA PHE A 81 -3.52 -0.48 -24.93
C PHE A 81 -4.53 -1.55 -24.53
N LEU A 82 -4.94 -2.35 -25.52
CA LEU A 82 -5.87 -3.45 -25.34
C LEU A 82 -5.11 -4.76 -25.47
N THR A 83 -5.47 -5.74 -24.65
CA THR A 83 -4.98 -7.11 -24.84
C THR A 83 -6.02 -8.15 -24.42
N SER A 84 -6.06 -9.25 -25.16
CA SER A 84 -6.70 -10.51 -24.76
C SER A 84 -5.66 -11.56 -24.33
N ASP A 85 -4.37 -11.27 -24.46
CA ASP A 85 -3.31 -12.21 -24.06
C ASP A 85 -3.15 -12.28 -22.53
N THR A 86 -3.45 -13.46 -21.98
CA THR A 86 -3.30 -13.79 -20.56
C THR A 86 -1.85 -13.65 -20.06
N PHE A 87 -0.83 -13.80 -20.89
CA PHE A 87 0.57 -13.63 -20.48
C PHE A 87 0.92 -12.15 -20.28
N THR A 88 0.43 -11.27 -21.15
CA THR A 88 0.50 -9.82 -20.98
C THR A 88 -0.29 -9.37 -19.75
N LYS A 89 -1.51 -9.89 -19.51
CA LYS A 89 -2.28 -9.60 -18.29
C LYS A 89 -1.49 -9.96 -17.01
N ARG A 90 -0.81 -11.12 -16.99
CA ARG A 90 0.01 -11.57 -15.84
C ARG A 90 1.25 -10.72 -15.54
N LYS A 91 1.66 -9.83 -16.45
CA LYS A 91 2.81 -8.92 -16.27
C LYS A 91 2.43 -7.53 -15.81
N CYS A 92 1.15 -7.22 -15.71
CA CYS A 92 0.63 -5.93 -15.28
C CYS A 92 0.10 -6.04 -13.85
N PHE A 93 0.17 -4.95 -13.10
CA PHE A 93 -0.58 -4.84 -11.85
C PHE A 93 -2.08 -4.81 -12.18
N ARG A 94 -2.94 -5.17 -11.22
CA ARG A 94 -4.40 -5.17 -11.40
C ARG A 94 -5.03 -4.25 -10.37
N ALA A 95 -5.77 -3.24 -10.82
CA ALA A 95 -6.54 -2.41 -9.91
C ALA A 95 -7.64 -3.26 -9.25
N VAL A 96 -7.76 -3.16 -7.93
CA VAL A 96 -8.83 -3.78 -7.14
C VAL A 96 -9.73 -2.66 -6.65
N TRP A 97 -10.89 -2.53 -7.28
CA TRP A 97 -11.84 -1.46 -6.99
C TRP A 97 -12.82 -1.91 -5.89
N PRO A 98 -13.04 -1.13 -4.80
CA PRO A 98 -13.97 -1.50 -3.74
C PRO A 98 -15.42 -1.65 -4.23
N GLU A 99 -15.82 -0.75 -5.14
CA GLU A 99 -17.05 -0.87 -5.94
C GLU A 99 -16.67 -1.05 -7.41
N GLY A 100 -17.44 -1.84 -8.16
CA GLY A 100 -17.17 -2.10 -9.58
C GLY A 100 -17.20 -0.80 -10.39
N PRO A 101 -16.11 -0.43 -11.10
CA PRO A 101 -15.96 0.91 -11.68
C PRO A 101 -17.04 1.17 -12.73
N ASN A 102 -17.81 2.24 -12.51
CA ASN A 102 -18.99 2.54 -13.31
C ASN A 102 -18.63 2.76 -14.78
N LEU A 103 -19.19 1.93 -15.68
CA LEU A 103 -18.95 2.02 -17.12
C LEU A 103 -19.77 3.11 -17.82
N ALA A 104 -20.78 3.68 -17.16
CA ALA A 104 -21.66 4.70 -17.75
C ALA A 104 -20.92 5.93 -18.32
N PRO A 105 -19.88 6.51 -17.69
CA PRO A 105 -19.18 7.68 -18.24
C PRO A 105 -18.46 7.41 -19.57
N PHE A 106 -18.05 6.16 -19.84
CA PHE A 106 -17.39 5.75 -21.09
C PHE A 106 -18.38 5.30 -22.18
N LEU A 107 -19.62 5.00 -21.79
CA LEU A 107 -20.70 4.52 -22.67
C LEU A 107 -21.79 5.58 -22.92
N ALA A 108 -21.78 6.67 -22.14
CA ALA A 108 -22.54 7.88 -22.41
C ALA A 108 -22.26 8.35 -23.84
N LYS A 109 -23.33 8.59 -24.60
CA LYS A 109 -23.23 8.73 -26.06
C LYS A 109 -22.31 9.89 -26.45
N THR A 110 -21.42 9.62 -27.40
CA THR A 110 -20.74 10.63 -28.22
C THR A 110 -21.73 11.26 -29.21
N ASN A 111 -22.83 11.83 -28.70
CA ASN A 111 -23.75 12.66 -29.45
C ASN A 111 -23.20 14.09 -29.52
N GLY A 112 -23.54 14.81 -30.60
CA GLY A 112 -22.91 16.08 -30.95
C GLY A 112 -23.07 17.19 -29.91
N PHE A 113 -22.00 17.99 -29.79
CA PHE A 113 -21.95 19.26 -29.07
C PHE A 113 -22.99 20.23 -29.68
N GLY A 114 -24.02 20.63 -28.90
CA GLY A 114 -25.19 21.33 -29.43
C GLY A 114 -25.88 22.23 -28.40
N SER A 115 -25.54 23.52 -28.44
CA SER A 115 -25.93 24.56 -27.48
C SER A 115 -27.44 24.81 -27.29
N THR A 116 -27.91 24.69 -26.03
CA THR A 116 -28.90 25.58 -25.37
C THR A 116 -28.58 25.62 -23.86
N GLY A 117 -28.93 26.64 -23.08
CA GLY A 117 -29.67 27.86 -23.41
C GLY A 117 -30.80 28.16 -22.42
N PHE A 118 -30.50 28.22 -21.12
CA PHE A 118 -31.47 28.50 -20.05
C PHE A 118 -31.34 29.95 -19.55
N GLY A 119 -32.47 30.63 -19.39
CA GLY A 119 -32.57 31.96 -18.78
C GLY A 119 -33.75 32.02 -17.82
N SER A 120 -33.60 32.75 -16.71
CA SER A 120 -34.62 32.90 -15.68
C SER A 120 -35.67 33.96 -16.05
N GLY A 121 -36.87 33.81 -15.52
CA GLY A 121 -37.90 34.86 -15.48
C GLY A 121 -38.65 34.75 -14.16
N ASP A 122 -38.64 35.84 -13.39
CA ASP A 122 -39.31 36.00 -12.10
C ASP A 122 -40.43 37.07 -12.23
N GLY A 123 -41.40 37.08 -11.33
CA GLY A 123 -42.52 38.01 -11.38
C GLY A 123 -43.49 37.88 -10.20
N THR A 124 -43.53 38.89 -9.34
CA THR A 124 -44.49 39.09 -8.26
C THR A 124 -44.83 40.58 -8.18
N GLU A 125 -46.11 40.95 -8.03
CA GLU A 125 -46.55 42.35 -7.91
C GLU A 125 -47.75 42.49 -6.95
N LEU A 126 -48.06 43.73 -6.52
CA LEU A 126 -48.83 44.07 -5.31
C LEU A 126 -50.22 44.70 -5.57
N GLN A 127 -51.01 44.94 -4.51
CA GLN A 127 -52.25 45.74 -4.50
C GLN A 127 -52.33 46.63 -3.24
N ASP A 128 -53.09 47.75 -3.30
CA ASP A 128 -52.93 48.87 -2.34
C ASP A 128 -54.19 49.77 -2.13
N SER A 129 -54.27 50.40 -0.93
CA SER A 129 -54.86 51.74 -0.59
C SER A 129 -56.39 52.11 -0.56
N GLU A 130 -56.80 52.77 0.57
CA GLU A 130 -57.61 54.04 0.76
C GLU A 130 -59.07 54.23 0.20
N LYS A 131 -60.01 55.13 0.66
CA LYS A 131 -60.38 55.84 1.93
C LYS A 131 -61.88 56.40 1.87
N PRO A 132 -62.50 56.95 2.96
CA PRO A 132 -63.96 57.25 3.07
C PRO A 132 -64.39 58.74 3.37
N GLY A 133 -65.70 59.02 3.64
CA GLY A 133 -66.19 60.20 4.43
C GLY A 133 -67.69 60.62 4.28
N SER A 134 -68.30 61.29 5.30
CA SER A 134 -69.41 62.33 5.26
C SER A 134 -69.99 62.71 6.68
N VAL A 135 -70.84 63.76 6.81
CA VAL A 135 -71.17 64.50 8.09
C VAL A 135 -72.60 65.15 8.17
N GLY A 136 -73.20 65.32 9.38
CA GLY A 136 -74.27 66.32 9.73
C GLY A 136 -75.57 65.78 10.39
N GLY A 137 -76.44 66.52 11.14
CA GLY A 137 -76.35 67.83 11.85
C GLY A 137 -77.66 68.70 11.85
N SER A 138 -78.35 68.97 13.01
CA SER A 138 -79.50 69.94 13.15
C SER A 138 -80.04 70.22 14.60
N PHE A 139 -80.89 71.24 14.81
CA PHE A 139 -81.39 71.74 16.14
C PHE A 139 -82.78 72.50 16.13
N SER A 140 -83.65 72.25 17.14
CA SER A 140 -84.68 73.10 17.86
C SER A 140 -85.88 73.95 17.28
N ASN A 141 -87.05 73.78 17.96
CA ASN A 141 -87.98 74.78 18.60
C ASN A 141 -89.28 75.38 17.94
N LEU A 142 -90.12 76.02 18.81
CA LEU A 142 -91.57 76.42 18.72
C LEU A 142 -91.88 77.63 19.69
N SER A 143 -93.13 78.01 20.04
CA SER A 143 -94.18 78.82 19.33
C SER A 143 -95.34 79.24 20.30
N ALA A 144 -95.88 80.49 20.27
CA ALA A 144 -96.97 81.03 21.15
C ALA A 144 -97.49 82.46 20.73
N GLU A 145 -98.59 83.09 21.18
CA GLU A 145 -99.95 82.67 21.67
C GLU A 145 -100.98 83.88 21.78
N GLN A 146 -102.26 83.61 22.11
CA GLN A 146 -103.56 84.37 22.27
C GLN A 146 -103.76 85.75 23.02
N GLN A 147 -104.72 86.58 22.49
CA GLN A 147 -105.94 87.31 23.05
C GLN A 147 -105.98 88.03 24.47
N PRO A 148 -107.10 88.66 25.02
CA PRO A 148 -108.46 89.14 24.54
C PRO A 148 -109.05 90.54 25.05
N ASN A 149 -110.14 91.06 24.42
CA ASN A 149 -111.30 91.91 24.92
C ASN A 149 -111.07 93.32 25.60
N THR A 150 -112.02 94.19 26.09
CA THR A 150 -113.51 94.21 26.39
C THR A 150 -114.18 95.65 26.25
N SER A 151 -115.28 96.05 26.98
CA SER A 151 -116.16 97.25 26.69
C SER A 151 -117.05 97.83 27.86
N LEU A 152 -117.56 99.11 27.80
CA LEU A 152 -118.94 99.64 28.19
C LEU A 152 -119.18 101.22 28.20
N ALA A 153 -120.46 101.69 27.97
CA ALA A 153 -121.10 103.04 28.20
C ALA A 153 -120.70 104.30 27.33
N GLY A 154 -121.37 105.51 27.26
CA GLY A 154 -122.68 106.11 27.70
C GLY A 154 -122.63 107.66 28.02
N THR A 155 -123.62 108.61 28.03
CA THR A 155 -125.04 108.78 27.53
C THR A 155 -125.61 110.26 27.73
N ALA A 156 -126.55 110.78 26.89
CA ALA A 156 -127.57 111.91 27.10
C ALA A 156 -127.18 113.44 27.19
N GLN A 157 -128.04 114.52 27.20
CA GLN A 157 -129.30 114.95 26.45
C GLN A 157 -129.85 116.39 26.86
N THR A 158 -130.71 117.10 26.06
CA THR A 158 -131.61 118.31 26.36
C THR A 158 -131.00 119.75 26.09
N GLN A 159 -131.60 120.90 25.63
CA GLN A 159 -132.93 121.61 25.38
C GLN A 159 -133.39 122.69 26.44
N ARG A 160 -134.19 123.79 26.23
CA ARG A 160 -135.05 124.34 25.11
C ARG A 160 -135.22 125.93 25.02
N LEU A 161 -136.44 126.51 24.85
CA LEU A 161 -136.86 127.89 24.36
C LEU A 161 -138.39 128.19 24.66
N PRO A 162 -139.14 129.32 24.34
CA PRO A 162 -138.89 130.75 23.91
C PRO A 162 -139.87 131.88 24.50
N SER A 163 -139.93 133.12 23.88
CA SER A 163 -141.07 134.13 23.80
C SER A 163 -141.25 135.26 24.89
N SER A 164 -142.02 136.38 24.75
CA SER A 164 -143.02 136.87 23.73
C SER A 164 -143.29 138.43 23.70
N ARG A 165 -144.25 138.85 22.84
CA ARG A 165 -144.89 140.16 22.44
C ARG A 165 -145.69 140.94 23.53
N ASP A 166 -146.30 142.15 23.35
CA ASP A 166 -146.51 143.18 22.27
C ASP A 166 -147.04 144.54 22.85
N ASN A 167 -146.90 145.68 22.11
CA ASN A 167 -147.72 146.95 22.07
C ASN A 167 -148.14 147.71 23.37
N THR A 168 -148.25 149.06 23.48
CA THR A 168 -148.70 150.13 22.54
C THR A 168 -148.04 151.52 22.79
N LEU A 169 -148.16 152.42 21.80
CA LEU A 169 -147.92 153.88 21.90
C LEU A 169 -149.08 154.56 22.70
N GLU A 170 -148.97 155.73 23.35
CA GLU A 170 -148.35 157.00 22.91
C GLU A 170 -147.71 157.83 24.06
N THR A 171 -147.58 157.27 25.27
CA THR A 171 -146.91 157.93 26.43
C THR A 171 -145.39 157.78 26.47
N GLN A 172 -144.81 157.01 25.54
CA GLN A 172 -143.43 156.48 25.62
C GLN A 172 -142.31 157.55 25.57
N ALA A 173 -142.59 158.76 25.07
CA ALA A 173 -141.56 159.78 24.81
C ALA A 173 -140.82 160.29 26.06
N ALA A 174 -141.44 160.25 27.25
CA ALA A 174 -140.80 160.64 28.51
C ALA A 174 -140.12 159.47 29.23
N GLU A 175 -140.60 158.25 29.02
CA GLU A 175 -140.19 157.06 29.77
C GLU A 175 -138.95 156.38 29.15
N LEU A 176 -138.86 156.36 27.81
CA LEU A 176 -137.70 155.86 27.06
C LEU A 176 -136.37 156.53 27.47
N MET A 177 -136.39 157.83 27.82
CA MET A 177 -135.19 158.54 28.30
C MET A 177 -134.66 157.98 29.61
N ARG A 178 -135.53 157.46 30.50
CA ARG A 178 -135.13 156.85 31.76
C ARG A 178 -134.69 155.40 31.57
N GLU A 179 -135.33 154.68 30.65
CA GLU A 179 -135.06 153.27 30.39
C GLU A 179 -133.73 153.05 29.63
N VAL A 180 -133.38 153.95 28.70
CA VAL A 180 -132.07 153.93 28.00
C VAL A 180 -130.89 154.06 28.98
N GLU A 181 -131.02 154.87 30.03
CA GLU A 181 -129.97 155.01 31.06
C GLU A 181 -129.87 153.76 31.94
N ASN A 182 -131.00 153.11 32.24
CA ASN A 182 -131.04 151.88 33.02
C ASN A 182 -130.43 150.69 32.25
N VAL A 183 -130.75 150.53 30.97
CA VAL A 183 -130.17 149.51 30.07
C VAL A 183 -128.67 149.71 29.87
N ARG A 184 -128.16 150.95 29.91
CA ARG A 184 -126.70 151.22 29.92
C ARG A 184 -126.03 150.68 31.18
N ALA A 185 -126.65 150.83 32.35
CA ALA A 185 -126.11 150.30 33.61
C ALA A 185 -126.07 148.76 33.61
N GLU A 186 -127.15 148.10 33.19
CA GLU A 186 -127.17 146.62 33.07
C GLU A 186 -126.14 146.11 32.06
N LYS A 187 -125.98 146.79 30.90
CA LYS A 187 -124.96 146.43 29.91
C LYS A 187 -123.54 146.52 30.47
N ALA A 188 -123.25 147.50 31.33
CA ALA A 188 -121.95 147.59 32.00
C ALA A 188 -121.73 146.42 32.98
N GLY A 189 -122.72 146.08 33.79
CA GLY A 189 -122.64 144.97 34.75
C GLY A 189 -122.46 143.60 34.06
N LEU A 190 -123.15 143.36 32.95
CA LEU A 190 -123.02 142.11 32.18
C LEU A 190 -121.65 141.96 31.50
N LEU A 191 -121.05 143.06 31.03
CA LEU A 191 -119.69 143.02 30.47
C LEU A 191 -118.64 142.69 31.53
N GLU A 192 -118.79 143.16 32.77
CA GLU A 192 -117.87 142.81 33.85
C GLU A 192 -118.03 141.33 34.29
N GLN A 193 -119.26 140.80 34.28
CA GLN A 193 -119.49 139.36 34.50
C GLN A 193 -118.85 138.50 33.40
N LEU A 194 -118.94 138.92 32.13
CA LEU A 194 -118.30 138.24 31.00
C LEU A 194 -116.78 138.18 31.17
N ALA A 195 -116.15 139.31 31.51
CA ALA A 195 -114.70 139.38 31.71
C ALA A 195 -114.20 138.48 32.86
N ARG A 196 -114.98 138.31 33.94
CA ARG A 196 -114.66 137.36 35.02
C ARG A 196 -114.77 135.91 34.54
N ALA A 197 -115.83 135.57 33.81
CA ALA A 197 -116.01 134.23 33.25
C ALA A 197 -114.91 133.85 32.25
N GLU A 198 -114.46 134.80 31.41
CA GLU A 198 -113.33 134.62 30.51
C GLU A 198 -112.01 134.37 31.27
N GLY A 199 -111.78 135.11 32.37
CA GLY A 199 -110.63 134.90 33.26
C GLY A 199 -110.61 133.54 33.96
N GLU A 200 -111.75 133.07 34.45
CA GLU A 200 -111.87 131.73 35.06
C GLU A 200 -111.68 130.61 34.03
N ASN A 201 -112.22 130.79 32.81
CA ASN A 201 -112.05 129.84 31.71
C ASN A 201 -110.57 129.77 31.25
N ALA A 202 -109.86 130.90 31.20
CA ALA A 202 -108.42 130.91 30.94
C ALA A 202 -107.63 130.11 32.00
N ARG A 203 -107.96 130.29 33.29
CA ARG A 203 -107.31 129.56 34.40
C ARG A 203 -107.58 128.06 34.39
N LEU A 204 -108.79 127.64 34.02
CA LEU A 204 -109.14 126.22 33.86
C LEU A 204 -108.35 125.54 32.72
N ASN A 205 -108.13 126.24 31.60
CA ASN A 205 -107.31 125.72 30.51
C ASN A 205 -105.84 125.57 30.92
N GLN A 206 -105.29 126.47 31.73
CA GLN A 206 -103.94 126.37 32.27
C GLN A 206 -103.76 125.11 33.15
N LEU A 207 -104.65 124.91 34.12
CA LEU A 207 -104.66 123.71 34.98
C LEU A 207 -104.84 122.41 34.18
N LYS A 208 -105.61 122.44 33.08
CA LYS A 208 -105.74 121.31 32.18
C LYS A 208 -104.40 120.98 31.50
N THR A 209 -103.69 121.97 30.96
CA THR A 209 -102.39 121.75 30.32
C THR A 209 -101.33 121.25 31.30
N GLU A 210 -101.31 121.76 32.54
CA GLU A 210 -100.42 121.26 33.60
C GLU A 210 -100.69 119.78 33.95
N TRP A 211 -101.96 119.39 34.03
CA TRP A 211 -102.34 117.99 34.29
C TRP A 211 -101.99 117.06 33.12
N GLU A 212 -102.23 117.50 31.88
CA GLU A 212 -101.87 116.75 30.68
C GLU A 212 -100.34 116.56 30.58
N GLN A 213 -99.56 117.59 30.91
CA GLN A 213 -98.10 117.50 30.97
C GLN A 213 -97.62 116.53 32.08
N GLN A 214 -98.10 116.66 33.32
CA GLN A 214 -97.76 115.71 34.41
C GLN A 214 -98.25 114.28 34.15
N SER A 215 -99.22 114.09 33.26
CA SER A 215 -99.70 112.77 32.81
C SER A 215 -98.74 112.17 31.76
N TYR A 216 -98.15 113.03 30.92
CA TYR A 216 -97.12 112.65 29.94
C TYR A 216 -95.80 112.29 30.64
N GLU A 217 -95.27 113.18 31.49
CA GLU A 217 -94.01 113.00 32.23
C GLU A 217 -94.00 111.72 33.08
N ARG A 218 -95.15 111.36 33.68
CA ARG A 218 -95.28 110.10 34.45
C ARG A 218 -95.38 108.84 33.60
N LYS A 219 -95.88 108.93 32.36
CA LYS A 219 -95.83 107.81 31.40
C LYS A 219 -94.41 107.63 30.87
N GLU A 220 -93.79 108.72 30.43
CA GLU A 220 -92.40 108.75 29.96
C GLU A 220 -91.46 108.17 31.02
N HIS A 221 -91.54 108.62 32.28
CA HIS A 221 -90.73 108.06 33.37
C HIS A 221 -91.06 106.57 33.68
N PHE A 222 -92.31 106.11 33.50
CA PHE A 222 -92.65 104.70 33.69
C PHE A 222 -92.13 103.81 32.54
N GLU A 223 -92.24 104.31 31.31
CA GLU A 223 -91.73 103.66 30.10
C GLU A 223 -90.18 103.62 30.15
N ASP A 224 -89.51 104.71 30.51
CA ASP A 224 -88.05 104.73 30.70
C ASP A 224 -87.59 103.82 31.86
N ASN A 225 -88.29 103.79 33.00
CA ASN A 225 -87.92 102.91 34.11
C ASN A 225 -88.13 101.42 33.76
N THR A 226 -89.18 101.07 33.01
CA THR A 226 -89.37 99.68 32.53
C THR A 226 -88.41 99.32 31.40
N LEU A 227 -88.03 100.27 30.55
CA LEU A 227 -86.92 100.11 29.59
C LEU A 227 -85.56 99.97 30.30
N GLN A 228 -85.34 100.67 31.41
CA GLN A 228 -84.12 100.55 32.22
C GLN A 228 -84.06 99.20 32.95
N GLU A 229 -85.16 98.73 33.54
CA GLU A 229 -85.25 97.39 34.13
C GLU A 229 -85.02 96.28 33.10
N THR A 230 -85.62 96.39 31.91
CA THR A 230 -85.46 95.38 30.85
C THR A 230 -84.06 95.40 30.24
N ARG A 231 -83.43 96.59 30.10
CA ARG A 231 -82.00 96.71 29.77
C ARG A 231 -81.12 96.08 30.85
N ALA A 232 -81.38 96.33 32.14
CA ALA A 232 -80.61 95.75 33.24
C ALA A 232 -80.70 94.22 33.26
N LYS A 233 -81.92 93.66 33.15
CA LYS A 233 -82.15 92.21 33.06
C LYS A 233 -81.51 91.61 31.80
N MET A 234 -81.50 92.33 30.68
CA MET A 234 -80.80 91.90 29.45
C MET A 234 -79.27 91.89 29.64
N GLU A 235 -78.69 92.90 30.29
CA GLU A 235 -77.25 92.96 30.55
C GLU A 235 -76.80 91.93 31.60
N GLU A 236 -77.66 91.64 32.59
CA GLU A 236 -77.47 90.51 33.51
C GLU A 236 -77.49 89.18 32.75
N MET A 237 -78.49 88.92 31.90
CA MET A 237 -78.54 87.70 31.08
C MET A 237 -77.35 87.59 30.12
N LYS A 238 -76.87 88.69 29.52
CA LYS A 238 -75.62 88.69 28.73
C LYS A 238 -74.42 88.33 29.59
N SER A 239 -74.33 88.89 30.80
CA SER A 239 -73.22 88.61 31.74
C SER A 239 -73.21 87.14 32.17
N GLN A 240 -74.39 86.57 32.46
CA GLN A 240 -74.56 85.14 32.74
C GLN A 240 -74.21 84.28 31.53
N LEU A 241 -74.65 84.65 30.31
CA LEU A 241 -74.32 83.94 29.07
C LEU A 241 -72.82 83.99 28.77
N GLU A 242 -72.14 85.11 29.02
CA GLU A 242 -70.70 85.23 28.81
C GLU A 242 -69.90 84.50 29.90
N GLN A 243 -70.39 84.46 31.14
CA GLN A 243 -69.87 83.54 32.16
C GLN A 243 -70.00 82.08 31.67
N PHE A 244 -71.18 81.62 31.26
CA PHE A 244 -71.38 80.27 30.74
C PHE A 244 -70.52 79.96 29.52
N ARG A 245 -70.27 80.91 28.63
CA ARG A 245 -69.32 80.78 27.51
C ARG A 245 -67.89 80.60 28.01
N SER A 246 -67.44 81.44 28.94
CA SER A 246 -66.09 81.37 29.52
C SER A 246 -65.88 80.03 30.26
N GLU A 247 -66.89 79.55 30.98
CA GLU A 247 -66.89 78.24 31.64
C GLU A 247 -66.92 77.09 30.63
N HIS A 248 -67.70 77.19 29.57
CA HIS A 248 -67.71 76.20 28.49
C HIS A 248 -66.36 76.10 27.78
N VAL A 249 -65.71 77.23 27.47
CA VAL A 249 -64.35 77.27 26.90
C VAL A 249 -63.33 76.69 27.88
N ARG A 250 -63.42 77.02 29.17
CA ARG A 250 -62.57 76.45 30.23
C ARG A 250 -62.74 74.94 30.35
N LEU A 251 -63.98 74.44 30.33
CA LEU A 251 -64.30 73.01 30.37
C LEU A 251 -63.85 72.29 29.08
N GLN A 252 -64.01 72.90 27.91
CA GLN A 252 -63.53 72.34 26.64
C GLN A 252 -61.99 72.27 26.61
N HIS A 253 -61.29 73.27 27.16
CA HIS A 253 -59.84 73.24 27.31
C HIS A 253 -59.38 72.16 28.30
N LEU A 254 -60.05 72.03 29.46
CA LEU A 254 -59.78 70.97 30.43
C LEU A 254 -60.05 69.58 29.85
N LEU A 255 -61.14 69.40 29.09
CA LEU A 255 -61.47 68.15 28.41
C LEU A 255 -60.44 67.81 27.32
N ARG A 256 -59.98 68.80 26.54
CA ARG A 256 -58.90 68.61 25.57
C ARG A 256 -57.61 68.19 26.27
N LYS A 257 -57.21 68.87 27.35
CA LYS A 257 -56.01 68.53 28.11
C LYS A 257 -56.12 67.13 28.72
N ALA A 258 -57.26 66.77 29.31
CA ALA A 258 -57.49 65.42 29.82
C ALA A 258 -57.42 64.35 28.71
N GLY A 259 -57.89 64.67 27.50
CA GLY A 259 -57.69 63.84 26.31
C GLY A 259 -56.22 63.70 25.91
N GLU A 260 -55.46 64.79 25.88
CA GLU A 260 -54.01 64.77 25.62
C GLU A 260 -53.24 63.96 26.69
N ASP A 261 -53.57 64.11 27.97
CA ASP A 261 -52.93 63.38 29.08
C ASP A 261 -53.33 61.88 29.08
N THR A 262 -54.56 61.56 28.65
CA THR A 262 -54.99 60.16 28.40
C THR A 262 -54.27 59.56 27.20
N GLN A 263 -54.07 60.33 26.13
CA GLN A 263 -53.30 59.90 24.95
C GLN A 263 -51.82 59.67 25.31
N ARG A 264 -51.18 60.60 26.02
CA ARG A 264 -49.80 60.46 26.52
C ARG A 264 -49.64 59.18 27.33
N THR A 265 -50.49 58.96 28.33
CA THR A 265 -50.42 57.75 29.16
C THR A 265 -50.75 56.46 28.38
N GLN A 266 -51.60 56.50 27.36
CA GLN A 266 -51.83 55.37 26.45
C GLN A 266 -50.61 55.07 25.56
N ASP A 267 -49.92 56.09 25.06
CA ASP A 267 -48.69 55.93 24.26
C ASP A 267 -47.52 55.47 25.12
N GLU A 268 -47.34 56.02 26.34
CA GLU A 268 -46.39 55.54 27.36
C GLU A 268 -46.63 54.05 27.70
N CYS A 269 -47.89 53.63 27.86
CA CYS A 269 -48.22 52.23 28.08
C CYS A 269 -47.87 51.34 26.88
N ARG A 270 -47.95 51.87 25.65
CA ARG A 270 -47.54 51.16 24.44
C ARG A 270 -46.02 51.02 24.38
N GLU A 271 -45.27 52.09 24.63
CA GLU A 271 -43.79 52.05 24.68
C GLU A 271 -43.29 51.05 25.75
N ILE A 272 -43.91 51.04 26.93
CA ILE A 272 -43.61 50.07 27.99
C ILE A 272 -43.95 48.63 27.54
N GLN A 273 -45.07 48.42 26.84
CA GLN A 273 -45.45 47.11 26.33
C GLN A 273 -44.51 46.60 25.22
N GLU A 274 -44.08 47.47 24.30
CA GLU A 274 -43.12 47.18 23.23
C GLU A 274 -41.72 46.91 23.79
N SER A 275 -41.29 47.68 24.80
CA SER A 275 -40.05 47.46 25.55
C SER A 275 -40.07 46.11 26.30
N LEU A 276 -41.16 45.81 27.01
CA LEU A 276 -41.35 44.53 27.70
C LEU A 276 -41.37 43.34 26.72
N HIS A 277 -41.98 43.51 25.54
CA HIS A 277 -41.98 42.47 24.51
C HIS A 277 -40.57 42.23 23.94
N SER A 278 -39.82 43.31 23.68
CA SER A 278 -38.43 43.24 23.20
C SER A 278 -37.53 42.55 24.22
N ALA A 279 -37.60 42.95 25.49
CA ALA A 279 -36.88 42.28 26.59
C ALA A 279 -37.27 40.80 26.76
N GLN A 280 -38.54 40.44 26.50
CA GLN A 280 -38.98 39.04 26.49
C GLN A 280 -38.39 38.24 25.30
N ILE A 281 -38.19 38.87 24.14
CA ILE A 281 -37.52 38.26 22.98
C ILE A 281 -36.03 38.05 23.30
N GLU A 282 -35.34 39.07 23.80
CA GLU A 282 -33.93 38.98 24.22
C GLU A 282 -33.73 37.89 25.30
N ALA A 283 -34.57 37.85 26.33
CA ALA A 283 -34.50 36.81 27.36
C ALA A 283 -34.64 35.37 26.78
N ARG A 284 -35.48 35.18 25.76
CA ARG A 284 -35.61 33.89 25.04
C ARG A 284 -34.38 33.60 24.17
N GLN A 285 -33.81 34.62 23.52
CA GLN A 285 -32.56 34.49 22.76
C GLN A 285 -31.43 34.04 23.69
N TYR A 286 -31.16 34.75 24.79
CA TYR A 286 -30.13 34.37 25.76
C TYR A 286 -30.39 32.97 26.37
N GLN A 287 -31.64 32.59 26.63
CA GLN A 287 -31.97 31.22 27.07
C GLN A 287 -31.63 30.17 26.00
N SER A 288 -31.87 30.47 24.72
CA SER A 288 -31.49 29.58 23.61
C SER A 288 -29.97 29.47 23.41
N GLU A 289 -29.24 30.59 23.55
CA GLU A 289 -27.79 30.63 23.44
C GLU A 289 -27.10 29.93 24.62
N TRP A 290 -27.63 30.10 25.82
CA TRP A 290 -27.20 29.33 26.99
C TRP A 290 -27.42 27.83 26.79
N SER A 291 -28.61 27.42 26.32
CA SER A 291 -28.91 26.01 26.02
C SER A 291 -27.96 25.43 24.96
N LYS A 292 -27.69 26.19 23.89
CA LYS A 292 -26.74 25.83 22.84
C LYS A 292 -25.32 25.69 23.37
N THR A 293 -24.79 26.69 24.07
CA THR A 293 -23.42 26.67 24.62
C THR A 293 -23.24 25.61 25.71
N GLN A 294 -24.29 25.33 26.51
CA GLN A 294 -24.32 24.21 27.44
C GLN A 294 -24.25 22.86 26.71
N LYS A 295 -24.93 22.71 25.57
CA LYS A 295 -24.83 21.52 24.71
C LYS A 295 -23.43 21.37 24.12
N GLU A 296 -22.89 22.42 23.49
CA GLU A 296 -21.55 22.43 22.90
C GLU A 296 -20.47 22.08 23.95
N LEU A 297 -20.58 22.61 25.17
CA LEU A 297 -19.71 22.26 26.30
C LEU A 297 -19.86 20.79 26.74
N SER A 298 -21.03 20.18 26.59
CA SER A 298 -21.22 18.75 26.89
C SER A 298 -20.63 17.85 25.80
N GLU A 299 -20.74 18.25 24.53
CA GLU A 299 -20.17 17.52 23.39
C GLU A 299 -18.63 17.58 23.46
N ALA A 300 -18.04 18.76 23.67
CA ALA A 300 -16.60 18.93 23.87
C ALA A 300 -16.03 18.17 25.08
N ARG A 301 -16.84 17.93 26.14
CA ARG A 301 -16.43 17.08 27.27
C ARG A 301 -16.35 15.60 26.89
N LEU A 302 -17.32 15.09 26.14
CA LEU A 302 -17.32 13.71 25.64
C LEU A 302 -16.15 13.49 24.67
N GLU A 303 -15.86 14.45 23.79
CA GLU A 303 -14.66 14.43 22.94
C GLU A 303 -13.37 14.40 23.77
N CYS A 304 -13.26 15.20 24.84
CA CYS A 304 -12.11 15.17 25.75
C CYS A 304 -11.96 13.85 26.51
N GLU A 305 -13.06 13.15 26.80
CA GLU A 305 -13.04 11.83 27.46
C GLU A 305 -12.65 10.71 26.49
N GLU A 306 -13.16 10.76 25.26
CA GLU A 306 -12.77 9.83 24.19
C GLU A 306 -11.31 10.02 23.77
N LEU A 307 -10.82 11.26 23.67
CA LEU A 307 -9.40 11.55 23.44
C LEU A 307 -8.51 11.00 24.55
N LYS A 308 -8.91 11.09 25.83
CA LYS A 308 -8.18 10.45 26.95
C LYS A 308 -8.20 8.93 26.85
N ARG A 309 -9.33 8.33 26.45
CA ARG A 309 -9.45 6.88 26.25
C ARG A 309 -8.53 6.39 25.13
N MET A 310 -8.49 7.10 23.99
CA MET A 310 -7.58 6.79 22.89
C MET A 310 -6.10 7.01 23.26
N LEU A 311 -5.78 8.06 24.02
CA LEU A 311 -4.43 8.30 24.52
C LEU A 311 -3.98 7.17 25.46
N SER A 312 -4.80 6.78 26.44
CA SER A 312 -4.49 5.68 27.35
C SER A 312 -4.34 4.33 26.61
N GLN A 313 -5.17 4.06 25.60
CA GLN A 313 -5.00 2.89 24.72
C GLN A 313 -3.70 2.97 23.89
N THR A 314 -3.27 4.16 23.50
CA THR A 314 -2.01 4.36 22.76
C THR A 314 -0.80 4.17 23.68
N GLU A 315 -0.90 4.58 24.94
CA GLU A 315 0.12 4.34 25.97
C GLU A 315 0.28 2.85 26.28
N THR A 316 -0.81 2.11 26.50
CA THR A 316 -0.75 0.66 26.74
C THR A 316 -0.21 -0.10 25.53
N ASN A 317 -0.66 0.25 24.32
CA ASN A 317 -0.08 -0.30 23.08
C ASN A 317 1.42 0.03 22.96
N SER A 318 1.87 1.22 23.37
CA SER A 318 3.29 1.61 23.36
C SER A 318 4.13 0.88 24.40
N VAL A 319 3.56 0.48 25.53
CA VAL A 319 4.22 -0.39 26.52
C VAL A 319 4.35 -1.81 25.97
N GLN A 320 3.26 -2.40 25.47
CA GLN A 320 3.28 -3.74 24.88
C GLN A 320 4.32 -3.85 23.75
N LEU A 321 4.35 -2.88 22.83
CA LEU A 321 5.33 -2.86 21.73
C LEU A 321 6.78 -2.74 22.20
N LYS A 322 7.05 -2.21 23.41
CA LYS A 322 8.41 -2.21 24.00
C LYS A 322 8.74 -3.57 24.59
N GLU A 323 7.81 -4.19 25.31
CA GLU A 323 7.97 -5.53 25.87
C GLU A 323 8.18 -6.57 24.76
N ASP A 324 7.40 -6.50 23.67
CA ASP A 324 7.55 -7.35 22.48
C ASP A 324 8.94 -7.15 21.82
N LEU A 325 9.41 -5.91 21.70
CA LEU A 325 10.74 -5.59 21.15
C LEU A 325 11.88 -6.07 22.06
N GLU A 326 11.72 -5.98 23.38
CA GLU A 326 12.70 -6.49 24.35
C GLU A 326 12.73 -8.02 24.36
N GLN A 327 11.58 -8.70 24.25
CA GLN A 327 11.53 -10.15 24.06
C GLN A 327 12.24 -10.57 22.77
N VAL A 328 11.90 -9.97 21.62
CA VAL A 328 12.53 -10.30 20.33
C VAL A 328 14.03 -10.05 20.37
N ARG A 329 14.47 -8.97 21.04
CA ARG A 329 15.90 -8.70 21.27
C ARG A 329 16.57 -9.78 22.11
N ALA A 330 15.95 -10.20 23.22
CA ALA A 330 16.47 -11.27 24.08
C ALA A 330 16.54 -12.62 23.35
N GLU A 331 15.51 -12.98 22.58
CA GLU A 331 15.51 -14.19 21.75
C GLU A 331 16.62 -14.18 20.70
N LEU A 332 16.83 -13.04 20.02
CA LEU A 332 17.90 -12.91 19.04
C LEU A 332 19.29 -13.01 19.70
N THR A 333 19.50 -12.34 20.85
CA THR A 333 20.75 -12.45 21.61
C THR A 333 21.01 -13.90 22.03
N GLY A 334 20.04 -14.61 22.62
CA GLY A 334 20.20 -16.01 23.01
C GLY A 334 20.48 -16.96 21.83
N ARG A 335 19.87 -16.71 20.66
CA ARG A 335 20.18 -17.46 19.42
C ARG A 335 21.62 -17.22 18.95
N PHE A 336 22.09 -15.96 18.98
CA PHE A 336 23.49 -15.65 18.65
C PHE A 336 24.47 -16.27 19.64
N GLU A 337 24.17 -16.26 20.94
CA GLU A 337 24.99 -16.90 21.97
C GLU A 337 25.08 -18.43 21.78
N SER A 338 23.96 -19.10 21.46
CA SER A 338 23.95 -20.53 21.09
C SER A 338 24.84 -20.79 19.88
N GLN A 339 24.64 -20.06 18.79
CA GLN A 339 25.41 -20.23 17.55
C GLN A 339 26.92 -19.96 17.75
N MET A 340 27.27 -18.97 18.58
CA MET A 340 28.67 -18.72 18.96
C MET A 340 29.24 -19.86 19.79
N SER A 341 28.47 -20.45 20.72
CA SER A 341 28.92 -21.59 21.52
C SER A 341 29.16 -22.85 20.67
N GLU A 342 28.27 -23.13 19.71
CA GLU A 342 28.40 -24.21 18.73
C GLU A 342 29.64 -24.00 17.84
N LEU A 343 29.86 -22.76 17.37
CA LEU A 343 31.00 -22.39 16.53
C LEU A 343 32.33 -22.55 17.29
N GLU A 344 32.39 -22.20 18.58
CA GLU A 344 33.57 -22.48 19.42
C GLU A 344 33.77 -23.98 19.69
N GLU A 345 32.69 -24.78 19.79
CA GLU A 345 32.82 -26.24 19.88
C GLU A 345 33.37 -26.86 18.58
N TRP A 346 32.89 -26.39 17.42
CA TRP A 346 33.43 -26.81 16.12
C TRP A 346 34.89 -26.40 15.91
N LYS A 347 35.30 -25.21 16.39
CA LYS A 347 36.72 -24.81 16.43
C LYS A 347 37.58 -25.76 17.26
N ARG A 348 37.12 -26.16 18.45
CA ARG A 348 37.84 -27.14 19.30
C ARG A 348 37.97 -28.49 18.58
N LYS A 349 36.85 -29.03 18.08
CA LYS A 349 36.83 -30.29 17.29
C LYS A 349 37.79 -30.24 16.10
N ALA A 350 37.84 -29.13 15.36
CA ALA A 350 38.78 -28.97 14.25
C ALA A 350 40.26 -28.92 14.70
N ALA A 351 40.56 -28.29 15.84
CA ALA A 351 41.90 -28.29 16.43
C ALA A 351 42.32 -29.69 16.92
N ASP A 352 41.41 -30.43 17.56
CA ASP A 352 41.65 -31.81 18.01
C ASP A 352 41.89 -32.75 16.82
N TRP A 353 41.10 -32.62 15.75
CA TRP A 353 41.31 -33.37 14.51
C TRP A 353 42.65 -33.02 13.84
N SER A 354 43.03 -31.74 13.80
CA SER A 354 44.32 -31.30 13.28
C SER A 354 45.49 -31.87 14.10
N SER A 355 45.39 -31.82 15.43
CA SER A 355 46.37 -32.42 16.35
C SER A 355 46.52 -33.93 16.14
N ASN A 356 45.41 -34.65 16.03
CA ASN A 356 45.43 -36.10 15.83
C ASN A 356 45.92 -36.50 14.43
N TYR A 357 45.56 -35.74 13.39
CA TYR A 357 46.10 -35.92 12.04
C TYR A 357 47.61 -35.71 11.99
N SER A 358 48.13 -34.69 12.68
CA SER A 358 49.58 -34.46 12.80
C SER A 358 50.31 -35.61 13.50
N LYS A 359 49.71 -36.23 14.53
CA LYS A 359 50.29 -37.42 15.20
C LYS A 359 50.35 -38.62 14.26
N VAL A 360 49.27 -38.86 13.50
CA VAL A 360 49.19 -39.96 12.53
C VAL A 360 50.20 -39.77 11.37
N ILE A 361 50.46 -38.53 10.95
CA ILE A 361 51.57 -38.25 10.01
C ILE A 361 52.92 -38.63 10.62
N GLN A 362 53.23 -38.16 11.83
CA GLN A 362 54.50 -38.44 12.51
C GLN A 362 54.71 -39.95 12.74
N GLU A 363 53.66 -40.68 13.12
CA GLU A 363 53.68 -42.13 13.25
C GLU A 363 53.91 -42.83 11.90
N ASN A 364 53.29 -42.34 10.81
CA ASN A 364 53.50 -42.90 9.48
C ASN A 364 54.92 -42.61 8.94
N GLU A 365 55.48 -41.43 9.24
CA GLU A 365 56.87 -41.08 8.92
C GLU A 365 57.87 -41.96 9.70
N PHE A 366 57.63 -42.17 11.00
CA PHE A 366 58.42 -43.08 11.83
C PHE A 366 58.39 -44.51 11.30
N LEU A 367 57.20 -45.06 11.00
CA LEU A 367 57.06 -46.42 10.45
C LEU A 367 57.73 -46.57 9.07
N ARG A 368 57.70 -45.54 8.21
CA ARG A 368 58.45 -45.55 6.94
C ARG A 368 59.95 -45.53 7.16
N ALA A 369 60.44 -44.76 8.13
CA ALA A 369 61.87 -44.73 8.47
C ALA A 369 62.34 -46.11 8.96
N GLN A 370 61.60 -46.73 9.90
CA GLN A 370 61.87 -48.09 10.37
C GLN A 370 61.88 -49.11 9.23
N GLN A 371 60.86 -49.10 8.35
CA GLN A 371 60.80 -50.00 7.19
C GLN A 371 61.97 -49.80 6.21
N SER A 372 62.45 -48.57 6.04
CA SER A 372 63.65 -48.30 5.23
C SER A 372 64.92 -48.86 5.87
N GLU A 373 65.07 -48.70 7.19
CA GLU A 373 66.21 -49.25 7.95
C GLU A 373 66.22 -50.79 7.93
N GLU A 374 65.07 -51.43 8.11
CA GLU A 374 64.91 -52.89 7.98
C GLU A 374 65.28 -53.37 6.57
N LEU A 375 64.84 -52.66 5.51
CA LEU A 375 65.19 -53.00 4.13
C LEU A 375 66.69 -52.82 3.85
N ASP A 376 67.34 -51.78 4.38
CA ASP A 376 68.78 -51.58 4.21
C ASP A 376 69.62 -52.56 5.04
N SER A 377 69.19 -52.93 6.24
CA SER A 377 69.74 -54.04 7.02
C SER A 377 69.68 -55.37 6.25
N LEU A 378 68.52 -55.69 5.66
CA LEU A 378 68.35 -56.87 4.80
C LEU A 378 69.22 -56.80 3.53
N ARG A 379 69.37 -55.63 2.90
CA ARG A 379 70.28 -55.42 1.75
C ARG A 379 71.74 -55.65 2.14
N VAL A 380 72.19 -55.19 3.31
CA VAL A 380 73.55 -55.43 3.82
C VAL A 380 73.75 -56.93 4.05
N ARG A 381 72.86 -57.58 4.81
CA ARG A 381 72.95 -59.03 5.07
C ARG A 381 72.92 -59.89 3.81
N ASN A 382 72.18 -59.48 2.77
CA ASN A 382 72.14 -60.16 1.49
C ASN A 382 73.49 -60.02 0.73
N ARG A 383 74.12 -58.83 0.76
CA ARG A 383 75.49 -58.64 0.24
C ARG A 383 76.51 -59.50 1.00
N GLU A 384 76.41 -59.61 2.31
CA GLU A 384 77.27 -60.46 3.13
C GLU A 384 77.14 -61.95 2.75
N LEU A 385 75.90 -62.45 2.63
CA LEU A 385 75.63 -63.82 2.20
C LEU A 385 76.10 -64.08 0.77
N ALA A 386 75.95 -63.13 -0.15
CA ALA A 386 76.49 -63.22 -1.50
C ALA A 386 78.02 -63.30 -1.51
N ASN A 387 78.70 -62.48 -0.69
CA ASN A 387 80.16 -62.52 -0.53
C ASN A 387 80.63 -63.86 0.08
N GLN A 388 79.93 -64.39 1.09
CA GLN A 388 80.22 -65.71 1.67
C GLN A 388 80.03 -66.84 0.65
N LEU A 389 78.99 -66.77 -0.18
CA LEU A 389 78.72 -67.72 -1.25
C LEU A 389 79.80 -67.65 -2.35
N GLU A 390 80.27 -66.46 -2.70
CA GLU A 390 81.39 -66.30 -3.65
C GLU A 390 82.71 -66.85 -3.08
N GLN A 391 82.97 -66.65 -1.79
CA GLN A 391 84.13 -67.24 -1.09
C GLN A 391 84.05 -68.77 -1.05
N ALA A 392 82.88 -69.35 -0.73
CA ALA A 392 82.65 -70.79 -0.77
C ALA A 392 82.83 -71.36 -2.19
N GLN A 393 82.33 -70.67 -3.23
CA GLN A 393 82.58 -71.06 -4.62
C GLN A 393 84.07 -71.00 -5.00
N LYS A 394 84.82 -70.01 -4.52
CA LYS A 394 86.28 -69.93 -4.72
C LYS A 394 87.01 -71.09 -4.04
N GLN A 395 86.61 -71.45 -2.82
CA GLN A 395 87.14 -72.63 -2.12
C GLN A 395 86.82 -73.93 -2.87
N ILE A 396 85.58 -74.12 -3.33
CA ILE A 396 85.18 -75.29 -4.13
C ILE A 396 86.03 -75.41 -5.40
N ARG A 397 86.22 -74.33 -6.16
CA ARG A 397 87.11 -74.33 -7.35
C ARG A 397 88.56 -74.68 -7.00
N GLY A 398 89.05 -74.21 -5.85
CA GLY A 398 90.37 -74.56 -5.32
C GLY A 398 90.48 -76.06 -5.01
N PHE A 399 89.50 -76.64 -4.32
CA PHE A 399 89.46 -78.07 -4.03
C PHE A 399 89.31 -78.92 -5.30
N SER A 400 88.46 -78.52 -6.26
CA SER A 400 88.35 -79.20 -7.56
C SER A 400 89.69 -79.23 -8.29
N SER A 401 90.40 -78.09 -8.37
CA SER A 401 91.71 -78.03 -9.00
C SER A 401 92.78 -78.87 -8.27
N GLN A 402 92.71 -78.96 -6.93
CA GLN A 402 93.56 -79.87 -6.15
C GLN A 402 93.25 -81.34 -6.44
N VAL A 403 91.97 -81.72 -6.58
CA VAL A 403 91.55 -83.08 -6.94
C VAL A 403 91.98 -83.43 -8.36
N GLU A 404 91.78 -82.54 -9.33
CA GLU A 404 92.27 -82.69 -10.71
C GLU A 404 93.80 -82.87 -10.75
N GLN A 405 94.54 -82.10 -9.94
CA GLN A 405 95.99 -82.23 -9.82
C GLN A 405 96.40 -83.56 -9.16
N GLN A 406 95.68 -84.03 -8.13
CA GLN A 406 95.91 -85.33 -7.52
C GLN A 406 95.59 -86.48 -8.50
N GLU A 407 94.51 -86.40 -9.26
CA GLU A 407 94.19 -87.34 -10.33
C GLU A 407 95.29 -87.36 -11.40
N LEU A 408 95.80 -86.20 -11.83
CA LEU A 408 96.91 -86.12 -12.79
C LEU A 408 98.19 -86.74 -12.23
N ILE A 409 98.47 -86.59 -10.94
CA ILE A 409 99.59 -87.25 -10.26
C ILE A 409 99.37 -88.76 -10.20
N GLN A 410 98.19 -89.24 -9.81
CA GLN A 410 97.85 -90.67 -9.79
C GLN A 410 97.92 -91.29 -11.19
N LYS A 411 97.39 -90.62 -12.22
CA LYS A 411 97.48 -91.05 -13.63
C LYS A 411 98.94 -91.13 -14.09
N ARG A 412 99.78 -90.15 -13.74
CA ARG A 412 101.24 -90.21 -13.99
C ARG A 412 101.93 -91.35 -13.25
N MET A 413 101.58 -91.59 -11.99
CA MET A 413 102.13 -92.72 -11.20
C MET A 413 101.70 -94.07 -11.78
N LYS A 414 100.46 -94.22 -12.24
CA LYS A 414 99.96 -95.43 -12.91
C LYS A 414 100.71 -95.69 -14.21
N VAL A 415 100.84 -94.70 -15.08
CA VAL A 415 101.60 -94.80 -16.35
C VAL A 415 103.09 -95.06 -16.09
N ALA A 416 103.69 -94.47 -15.05
CA ALA A 416 105.07 -94.77 -14.66
C ALA A 416 105.20 -96.23 -14.16
N GLY A 417 104.25 -96.71 -13.36
CA GLY A 417 104.18 -98.11 -12.92
C GLY A 417 104.08 -99.08 -14.10
N GLU A 418 103.12 -98.86 -15.00
CA GLU A 418 102.94 -99.61 -16.25
C GLU A 418 104.22 -99.59 -17.09
N LEU A 419 104.87 -98.44 -17.24
CA LEU A 419 106.14 -98.32 -17.98
C LEU A 419 107.28 -99.10 -17.30
N THR A 420 107.39 -99.08 -15.98
CA THR A 420 108.38 -99.93 -15.26
C THR A 420 108.06 -101.43 -15.37
N GLU A 421 106.78 -101.81 -15.44
CA GLU A 421 106.36 -103.19 -15.68
C GLU A 421 106.68 -103.62 -17.12
N HIS A 422 106.47 -102.75 -18.11
CA HIS A 422 106.88 -102.98 -19.49
C HIS A 422 108.40 -103.03 -19.65
N GLU A 423 109.17 -102.18 -18.96
CA GLU A 423 110.62 -102.29 -18.89
C GLU A 423 111.08 -103.61 -18.27
N ALA A 424 110.42 -104.06 -17.20
CA ALA A 424 110.72 -105.34 -16.55
C ALA A 424 110.44 -106.51 -17.51
N LYS A 425 109.25 -106.53 -18.14
CA LYS A 425 108.89 -107.51 -19.18
C LYS A 425 109.89 -107.50 -20.34
N LEU A 426 110.31 -106.33 -20.81
CA LEU A 426 111.32 -106.18 -21.86
C LEU A 426 112.69 -106.70 -21.42
N LYS A 427 113.12 -106.43 -20.17
CA LYS A 427 114.36 -106.98 -19.60
C LYS A 427 114.30 -108.51 -19.53
N THR A 428 113.17 -109.10 -19.14
CA THR A 428 112.95 -110.56 -19.15
C THR A 428 112.95 -111.12 -20.56
N LEU A 429 112.28 -110.47 -21.53
CA LEU A 429 112.29 -110.87 -22.94
C LEU A 429 113.69 -110.80 -23.55
N VAL A 430 114.49 -109.78 -23.23
CA VAL A 430 115.89 -109.67 -23.67
C VAL A 430 116.79 -110.71 -22.98
N GLN A 431 116.51 -111.10 -21.73
CA GLN A 431 117.18 -112.23 -21.08
C GLN A 431 116.83 -113.56 -21.74
N ASN A 432 115.54 -113.79 -22.05
CA ASN A 432 115.08 -114.97 -22.77
C ASN A 432 115.64 -115.03 -24.19
N GLN A 433 115.67 -113.90 -24.91
CA GLN A 433 116.31 -113.78 -26.21
C GLN A 433 117.80 -114.16 -26.12
N ARG A 434 118.53 -113.64 -25.14
CA ARG A 434 119.95 -114.00 -24.92
C ARG A 434 120.17 -115.45 -24.48
N ALA A 435 119.16 -116.09 -23.88
CA ALA A 435 119.18 -117.52 -23.60
C ALA A 435 119.00 -118.32 -24.90
N LEU A 436 117.99 -117.98 -25.69
CA LEU A 436 117.73 -118.57 -27.01
C LEU A 436 118.87 -118.32 -28.00
N GLU A 437 119.53 -117.16 -27.99
CA GLU A 437 120.73 -116.86 -28.78
C GLU A 437 121.91 -117.74 -28.36
N LYS A 438 122.04 -118.08 -27.07
CA LYS A 438 123.05 -119.04 -26.58
C LYS A 438 122.70 -120.48 -26.92
N GLU A 439 121.43 -120.86 -26.85
CA GLU A 439 120.95 -122.18 -27.27
C GLU A 439 121.08 -122.36 -28.79
N LEU A 440 120.83 -121.31 -29.57
CA LEU A 440 121.10 -121.27 -31.01
C LEU A 440 122.61 -121.33 -31.29
N SER A 441 123.43 -120.52 -30.62
CA SER A 441 124.91 -120.60 -30.77
C SER A 441 125.44 -121.99 -30.44
N ARG A 442 124.90 -122.61 -29.38
CA ARG A 442 125.25 -123.97 -28.96
C ARG A 442 124.76 -125.02 -29.96
N THR A 443 123.53 -124.94 -30.46
CA THR A 443 123.02 -125.89 -31.47
C THR A 443 123.69 -125.69 -32.83
N GLU A 444 124.15 -124.48 -33.15
CA GLU A 444 125.02 -124.20 -34.30
C GLU A 444 126.44 -124.75 -34.11
N GLU A 445 126.97 -124.74 -32.88
CA GLU A 445 128.25 -125.37 -32.52
C GLU A 445 128.14 -126.90 -32.50
N GLU A 446 127.05 -127.47 -31.99
CA GLU A 446 126.70 -128.89 -32.08
C GLU A 446 126.49 -129.30 -33.54
N LEU A 447 125.90 -128.46 -34.39
CA LEU A 447 125.82 -128.66 -35.85
C LEU A 447 127.18 -128.58 -36.54
N LYS A 448 128.07 -127.64 -36.15
CA LYS A 448 129.44 -127.58 -36.68
C LYS A 448 130.27 -128.79 -36.26
N ASN A 449 130.07 -129.29 -35.05
CA ASN A 449 130.68 -130.53 -34.59
C ASN A 449 130.12 -131.74 -35.35
N ALA A 450 128.80 -131.85 -35.52
CA ALA A 450 128.17 -132.91 -36.32
C ALA A 450 128.60 -132.87 -37.80
N LEU A 451 128.77 -131.67 -38.38
CA LEU A 451 129.33 -131.48 -39.72
C LEU A 451 130.81 -131.82 -39.78
N ALA A 452 131.60 -131.52 -38.75
CA ALA A 452 133.01 -131.92 -38.66
C ALA A 452 133.18 -133.44 -38.47
N GLU A 453 132.29 -134.08 -37.70
CA GLU A 453 132.18 -135.54 -37.58
C GLU A 453 131.73 -136.17 -38.90
N GLN A 454 130.74 -135.60 -39.59
CA GLN A 454 130.38 -136.01 -40.94
C GLN A 454 131.58 -135.89 -41.89
N ASP A 455 132.32 -134.79 -41.84
CA ASP A 455 133.49 -134.55 -42.69
C ASP A 455 134.67 -135.50 -42.36
N ILE A 456 134.80 -135.94 -41.10
CA ILE A 456 135.70 -137.03 -40.68
C ILE A 456 135.20 -138.38 -41.22
N ILE A 457 133.92 -138.71 -41.01
CA ILE A 457 133.29 -139.95 -41.48
C ILE A 457 133.33 -140.04 -43.00
N GLU A 458 133.13 -138.95 -43.75
CA GLU A 458 133.26 -138.92 -45.20
C GLU A 458 134.72 -139.13 -45.64
N ARG A 459 135.69 -138.51 -44.96
CA ARG A 459 137.12 -138.79 -45.21
C ARG A 459 137.50 -140.23 -44.86
N GLU A 460 136.89 -140.83 -43.83
CA GLU A 460 137.10 -142.25 -43.48
C GLU A 460 136.37 -143.20 -44.42
N VAL A 461 135.17 -142.86 -44.91
CA VAL A 461 134.44 -143.60 -45.95
C VAL A 461 135.15 -143.49 -47.30
N VAL A 462 135.79 -142.37 -47.62
CA VAL A 462 136.65 -142.23 -48.81
C VAL A 462 137.90 -143.10 -48.67
N LYS A 463 138.60 -143.06 -47.53
CA LYS A 463 139.73 -143.98 -47.25
C LYS A 463 139.29 -145.44 -47.31
N ALA A 464 138.18 -145.79 -46.67
CA ALA A 464 137.63 -147.14 -46.66
C ALA A 464 137.22 -147.60 -48.07
N LYS A 465 136.60 -146.73 -48.89
CA LYS A 465 136.30 -147.02 -50.31
C LYS A 465 137.56 -147.15 -51.16
N GLN A 466 138.62 -146.38 -50.90
CA GLN A 466 139.90 -146.53 -51.58
C GLN A 466 140.59 -147.86 -51.21
N VAL A 467 140.62 -148.22 -49.92
CA VAL A 467 141.13 -149.51 -49.43
C VAL A 467 140.27 -150.67 -49.95
N GLN A 468 138.95 -150.54 -49.92
CA GLN A 468 138.01 -151.52 -50.47
C GLN A 468 138.19 -151.70 -51.98
N LYS A 469 138.39 -150.62 -52.74
CA LYS A 469 138.66 -150.69 -54.18
C LYS A 469 139.99 -151.40 -54.44
N TYR A 470 141.06 -151.05 -53.73
CA TYR A 470 142.37 -151.68 -53.85
C TYR A 470 142.33 -153.18 -53.51
N LEU A 471 141.57 -153.56 -52.48
CA LEU A 471 141.34 -154.96 -52.12
C LEU A 471 140.43 -155.69 -53.13
N MET A 472 139.41 -155.04 -53.70
CA MET A 472 138.58 -155.61 -54.78
C MET A 472 139.39 -155.85 -56.05
N GLU A 473 140.28 -154.92 -56.44
CA GLU A 473 141.12 -155.05 -57.65
C GLU A 473 142.14 -156.19 -57.51
N GLN A 474 142.63 -156.50 -56.30
CA GLN A 474 143.36 -157.75 -56.06
C GLN A 474 142.45 -158.99 -55.97
N SER A 475 141.19 -158.85 -55.54
CA SER A 475 140.31 -159.98 -55.27
C SER A 475 139.37 -160.33 -56.43
N LYS A 476 139.88 -161.16 -57.35
CA LYS A 476 139.10 -162.12 -58.19
C LYS A 476 138.34 -161.48 -59.37
N LEU A 477 138.56 -161.81 -60.64
CA LEU A 477 139.35 -162.89 -61.29
C LEU A 477 139.02 -164.33 -60.85
N ARG A 478 137.91 -164.51 -60.12
CA ARG A 478 137.33 -165.80 -59.72
C ARG A 478 135.84 -165.58 -59.36
N THR A 479 134.97 -165.93 -60.29
CA THR A 479 133.52 -166.23 -60.12
C THR A 479 132.60 -165.21 -59.41
N LYS A 480 131.84 -164.45 -60.23
CA LYS A 480 130.38 -164.66 -60.44
C LYS A 480 129.43 -164.60 -59.22
N SER A 481 128.46 -163.65 -59.21
CA SER A 481 126.99 -163.89 -59.00
C SER A 481 126.21 -162.77 -58.23
N ARG A 482 125.08 -162.33 -58.85
CA ARG A 482 123.75 -161.93 -58.28
C ARG A 482 123.56 -160.88 -57.14
N PHE A 483 122.71 -159.88 -57.47
CA PHE A 483 121.46 -159.43 -56.80
C PHE A 483 121.34 -159.20 -55.27
N GLY A 484 120.73 -158.04 -54.91
CA GLY A 484 120.15 -157.66 -53.60
C GLY A 484 120.19 -156.13 -53.46
N ARG A 485 119.13 -155.32 -53.20
CA ARG A 485 118.00 -155.36 -52.23
C ARG A 485 118.46 -155.43 -50.76
N SER A 486 117.89 -154.67 -49.80
CA SER A 486 116.81 -153.65 -49.88
C SER A 486 116.62 -152.88 -48.56
N GLY A 487 115.99 -151.70 -48.62
CA GLY A 487 115.27 -151.09 -47.48
C GLY A 487 116.11 -150.15 -46.60
N THR A 488 115.50 -149.32 -45.75
CA THR A 488 114.07 -148.95 -45.61
C THR A 488 113.95 -147.66 -44.78
N GLU A 489 112.84 -146.91 -44.92
CA GLU A 489 112.18 -146.08 -43.86
C GLU A 489 112.98 -144.94 -43.15
N GLU A 490 112.41 -143.80 -42.73
CA GLU A 490 111.06 -143.23 -42.95
C GLU A 490 111.10 -141.65 -43.06
N PRO A 491 110.41 -140.77 -42.29
CA PRO A 491 109.77 -139.59 -42.90
C PRO A 491 110.35 -138.22 -42.47
N LEU A 492 109.85 -137.12 -43.08
CA LEU A 492 109.41 -135.93 -42.32
C LEU A 492 108.58 -134.92 -43.14
N SER A 493 107.51 -134.42 -42.48
CA SER A 493 106.87 -133.09 -42.56
C SER A 493 106.74 -132.30 -43.89
N SER A 494 105.50 -131.86 -44.17
CA SER A 494 105.25 -130.49 -44.68
C SER A 494 103.88 -129.95 -44.20
N SER A 495 103.83 -128.66 -43.87
CA SER A 495 102.64 -127.78 -43.74
C SER A 495 101.45 -128.23 -42.88
N PHE A 496 101.15 -127.45 -41.84
CA PHE A 496 99.82 -127.38 -41.23
C PHE A 496 99.43 -125.92 -40.92
N ASP A 497 98.14 -125.68 -40.80
CA ASP A 497 97.40 -124.40 -40.89
C ASP A 497 97.81 -123.23 -39.96
N GLU A 498 97.40 -122.02 -40.36
CA GLU A 498 97.12 -120.89 -39.46
C GLU A 498 95.71 -120.32 -39.76
N PRO A 499 94.72 -120.49 -38.87
CA PRO A 499 93.37 -119.93 -39.02
C PRO A 499 93.15 -118.65 -38.17
N GLY A 500 92.31 -117.74 -38.66
CA GLY A 500 91.86 -116.56 -37.91
C GLY A 500 90.35 -116.54 -37.72
N THR A 501 89.89 -116.52 -36.45
CA THR A 501 88.47 -116.34 -36.08
C THR A 501 88.33 -115.66 -34.71
N ASP A 502 87.57 -114.56 -34.70
CA ASP A 502 86.65 -114.03 -33.68
C ASP A 502 86.68 -114.58 -32.24
N PHE A 503 86.61 -113.68 -31.24
CA PHE A 503 85.32 -113.52 -30.52
C PHE A 503 85.10 -112.18 -29.78
N SER A 504 83.81 -111.88 -29.61
CA SER A 504 83.17 -110.74 -28.93
C SER A 504 83.63 -110.42 -27.50
N THR A 505 83.44 -109.16 -27.06
CA THR A 505 82.45 -108.88 -25.97
C THR A 505 82.10 -107.38 -25.78
N SER A 506 80.93 -107.19 -25.18
CA SER A 506 80.16 -105.99 -24.83
C SER A 506 80.86 -104.83 -24.09
N GLY A 507 80.54 -103.60 -24.49
CA GLY A 507 79.55 -102.78 -23.75
C GLY A 507 80.03 -101.71 -22.75
N SER A 508 79.84 -100.44 -23.13
CA SER A 508 79.29 -99.32 -22.31
C SER A 508 79.01 -98.12 -23.21
#